data_AF-A0A3D2JD19-F1
#
_entry.id   AF-A0A3D2JD19-F1
#
_cell.length_a   1.000
_cell.length_b   1.000
_cell.length_c   1.000
_cell.angle_alpha   90.00
_cell.angle_beta   90.00
_cell.angle_gamma   90.00
#
_symmetry.space_group_name_H-M   'P 1'
#
loop_
_entity.id
_entity.type
_entity.pdbx_description
1 polymer ?
#
loop_
_entity_poly.entity_id
_entity_poly.type
_entity_poly.pdbx_seq_one_letter_code
_entity_poly.pdbx_strand_id
1 'polypeptide(L)'
;LVFEGIQQEIVLFLGEKSCGVHTGIRTIELEGVHELLTRGQDILHHTQLKEMDHSTEKWTMYFLDEDELDLLRWLRKHEQLTRAGHVIDVDVGIVTGLNEFFVLSEQQVEQYRLRPFTERLVGRSAQLSGAILTEQDWMNNVEKQFPAFLLHLPDVPFSQLPCELQSYIANGEAKGLHTGYKCRIRNHWYVVPSVWTPQAFMLRQIHQFP
;
A
#
# COMPACT_ATOMS: atom_id res chain seq x y z
N LEU A 1 -27.70 -2.82 2.31
CA LEU A 1 -28.40 -3.07 1.03
C LEU A 1 -27.56 -4.11 0.28
N VAL A 2 -28.12 -5.30 0.07
CA VAL A 2 -27.50 -6.34 -0.77
C VAL A 2 -28.24 -6.33 -2.10
N PHE A 3 -27.54 -6.22 -3.22
CA PHE A 3 -28.14 -6.26 -4.55
C PHE A 3 -27.27 -7.04 -5.52
N GLU A 4 -27.89 -7.54 -6.59
CA GLU A 4 -27.28 -8.43 -7.57
C GLU A 4 -26.13 -7.72 -8.33
N GLY A 5 -24.97 -8.37 -8.42
CA GLY A 5 -23.79 -7.83 -9.10
C GLY A 5 -22.84 -6.99 -8.24
N ILE A 6 -23.04 -6.91 -6.92
CA ILE A 6 -22.10 -6.24 -6.02
C ILE A 6 -20.77 -7.01 -5.95
N GLN A 7 -19.64 -6.35 -6.21
CA GLN A 7 -18.29 -6.90 -6.03
C GLN A 7 -17.76 -6.69 -4.60
N GLN A 8 -18.63 -6.37 -3.66
CA GLN A 8 -18.27 -6.02 -2.28
C GLN A 8 -18.78 -7.09 -1.34
N GLU A 9 -17.91 -7.50 -0.43
CA GLU A 9 -18.30 -8.30 0.73
C GLU A 9 -19.14 -7.45 1.69
N ILE A 10 -20.16 -8.06 2.29
CA ILE A 10 -21.06 -7.39 3.23
C ILE A 10 -20.82 -7.97 4.61
N VAL A 11 -20.35 -7.11 5.52
CA VAL A 11 -20.15 -7.48 6.93
C VAL A 11 -21.37 -7.04 7.74
N LEU A 12 -22.04 -8.02 8.38
CA LEU A 12 -23.09 -7.76 9.35
C LEU A 12 -22.50 -7.86 10.76
N PHE A 13 -22.59 -6.76 11.52
CA PHE A 13 -22.15 -6.73 12.91
C PHE A 13 -23.35 -6.82 13.85
N LEU A 14 -23.35 -7.85 14.70
CA LEU A 14 -24.35 -8.03 15.75
C LEU A 14 -23.66 -7.91 17.10
N GLY A 15 -24.04 -6.88 17.86
CA GLY A 15 -23.55 -6.67 19.22
C GLY A 15 -24.65 -6.98 20.23
N GLU A 16 -24.37 -7.88 21.16
CA GLU A 16 -25.23 -8.13 22.32
C GLU A 16 -24.63 -7.48 23.56
N LYS A 17 -25.44 -6.71 24.29
CA LYS A 17 -25.05 -6.13 25.58
C LYS A 17 -25.61 -6.99 26.70
N SER A 18 -24.76 -7.71 27.41
CA SER A 18 -25.14 -8.52 28.58
C SER A 18 -24.48 -7.99 29.87
N CYS A 19 -25.06 -8.32 31.03
CA CYS A 19 -24.58 -7.87 32.34
C CYS A 19 -23.45 -8.76 32.93
N GLY A 20 -23.01 -9.79 32.19
CA GLY A 20 -21.96 -10.74 32.59
C GLY A 20 -20.62 -10.53 31.86
N VAL A 21 -19.63 -11.38 32.13
CA VAL A 21 -18.34 -11.37 31.41
C VAL A 21 -18.52 -12.09 30.07
N HIS A 22 -18.80 -11.35 29.00
CA HIS A 22 -18.79 -11.88 27.64
C HIS A 22 -17.97 -10.94 26.72
N THR A 23 -16.71 -11.30 26.51
CA THR A 23 -15.77 -10.57 25.65
C THR A 23 -15.27 -11.50 24.55
N GLY A 24 -16.20 -12.01 23.75
CA GLY A 24 -15.91 -12.95 22.67
C GLY A 24 -16.63 -12.57 21.38
N ILE A 25 -16.24 -13.20 20.29
CA ILE A 25 -16.79 -12.97 18.95
C ILE A 25 -17.03 -14.29 18.24
N ARG A 26 -18.09 -14.32 17.42
CA ARG A 26 -18.36 -15.38 16.45
C ARG A 26 -18.30 -14.77 15.07
N THR A 27 -17.64 -15.48 14.16
CA THR A 27 -17.57 -15.13 12.74
C THR A 27 -18.14 -16.28 11.95
N ILE A 28 -19.06 -15.97 11.04
CA ILE A 28 -19.62 -16.94 10.10
C ILE A 28 -19.56 -16.33 8.70
N GLU A 29 -19.18 -17.16 7.73
CA GLU A 29 -19.17 -16.78 6.31
C GLU A 29 -20.36 -17.47 5.64
N LEU A 30 -21.10 -16.72 4.83
CA LEU A 30 -22.35 -17.17 4.22
C LEU A 30 -22.41 -16.70 2.77
N GLU A 31 -22.88 -17.57 1.88
CA GLU A 31 -23.03 -17.28 0.44
C GLU A 31 -24.35 -16.55 0.16
N GLY A 32 -24.38 -15.28 0.57
CA GLY A 32 -25.45 -14.35 0.26
C GLY A 32 -26.69 -14.43 1.15
N VAL A 33 -27.74 -13.72 0.75
CA VAL A 33 -28.93 -13.48 1.60
C VAL A 33 -29.74 -14.75 1.83
N HIS A 34 -29.78 -15.67 0.85
CA HIS A 34 -30.57 -16.89 0.99
C HIS A 34 -30.04 -17.79 2.12
N GLU A 35 -28.72 -17.98 2.19
CA GLU A 35 -28.12 -18.79 3.26
C GLU A 35 -28.26 -18.11 4.64
N LEU A 36 -28.11 -16.79 4.69
CA LEU A 36 -28.35 -16.01 5.91
C LEU A 36 -29.75 -16.24 6.48
N LEU A 37 -30.79 -16.24 5.63
CA LEU A 37 -32.17 -16.42 6.06
C LEU A 37 -32.51 -17.87 6.42
N THR A 38 -31.87 -18.84 5.75
CA THR A 38 -32.20 -20.27 5.90
C THR A 38 -31.39 -20.97 6.98
N ARG A 39 -30.13 -20.58 7.17
CA ARG A 39 -29.16 -21.28 8.04
C ARG A 39 -28.38 -20.37 8.98
N GLY A 40 -28.42 -19.05 8.77
CA GLY A 40 -27.56 -18.11 9.49
C GLY A 40 -27.67 -18.18 11.01
N GLN A 41 -28.89 -18.31 11.55
CA GLN A 41 -29.10 -18.45 13.00
C GLN A 41 -28.54 -19.77 13.53
N ASP A 42 -28.88 -20.89 12.89
CA ASP A 42 -28.42 -22.21 13.31
C ASP A 42 -26.89 -22.30 13.31
N ILE A 43 -26.26 -21.83 12.24
CA ILE A 43 -24.79 -21.78 12.14
C ILE A 43 -24.23 -20.93 13.28
N LEU A 44 -24.76 -19.71 13.49
CA LEU A 44 -24.29 -18.82 14.56
C LEU A 44 -24.42 -19.42 15.97
N HIS A 45 -25.46 -20.21 16.23
CA HIS A 45 -25.67 -20.88 17.51
C HIS A 45 -24.68 -22.02 17.74
N HIS A 46 -24.27 -22.71 16.68
CA HIS A 46 -23.30 -23.80 16.73
C HIS A 46 -21.84 -23.35 16.57
N THR A 47 -21.61 -22.13 16.09
CA THR A 47 -20.27 -21.53 16.05
C THR A 47 -19.77 -21.23 17.45
N GLN A 48 -18.57 -21.70 17.75
CA GLN A 48 -17.92 -21.46 19.02
C GLN A 48 -17.61 -19.97 19.24
N LEU A 49 -17.82 -19.50 20.47
CA LEU A 49 -17.48 -18.14 20.87
C LEU A 49 -15.97 -18.06 21.12
N LYS A 50 -15.26 -17.32 20.27
CA LYS A 50 -13.81 -17.12 20.40
C LYS A 50 -13.54 -15.97 21.37
N GLU A 51 -12.66 -16.17 22.34
CA GLU A 51 -12.26 -15.12 23.28
C GLU A 51 -11.53 -14.00 22.54
N MET A 52 -11.89 -12.75 22.83
CA MET A 52 -11.24 -11.57 22.25
C MET A 52 -10.15 -11.02 23.15
N ASP A 53 -8.98 -10.75 22.58
CA ASP A 53 -7.96 -9.91 23.20
C ASP A 53 -7.96 -8.49 22.58
N HIS A 54 -8.65 -7.57 23.27
CA HIS A 54 -8.80 -6.18 22.85
C HIS A 54 -7.50 -5.35 22.86
N SER A 55 -6.40 -5.88 23.40
CA SER A 55 -5.15 -5.11 23.52
C SER A 55 -4.36 -5.05 22.22
N THR A 56 -4.38 -6.14 21.44
CA THR A 56 -3.50 -6.28 20.27
C THR A 56 -4.16 -6.92 19.06
N GLU A 57 -5.34 -7.53 19.22
CA GLU A 57 -5.97 -8.32 18.16
C GLU A 57 -6.85 -7.47 17.23
N LYS A 58 -6.65 -7.64 15.91
CA LYS A 58 -7.58 -7.10 14.90
C LYS A 58 -8.76 -8.06 14.75
N TRP A 59 -9.96 -7.51 14.58
CA TRP A 59 -11.19 -8.31 14.42
C TRP A 59 -11.13 -9.30 13.25
N THR A 60 -10.37 -8.98 12.19
CA THR A 60 -10.16 -9.84 11.03
C THR A 60 -9.43 -11.13 11.35
N MET A 61 -8.81 -11.26 12.52
CA MET A 61 -8.18 -12.53 12.91
C MET A 61 -9.21 -13.57 13.36
N TYR A 62 -10.40 -13.15 13.79
CA TYR A 62 -11.38 -14.10 14.31
C TYR A 62 -12.07 -14.93 13.23
N PHE A 63 -11.79 -14.67 11.94
CA PHE A 63 -12.12 -15.60 10.85
C PHE A 63 -11.35 -16.92 10.97
N LEU A 64 -10.15 -16.90 11.56
CA LEU A 64 -9.35 -18.09 11.86
C LEU A 64 -10.00 -18.93 12.95
N ASP A 65 -9.83 -20.24 12.91
CA ASP A 65 -10.29 -21.13 13.98
C ASP A 65 -9.51 -20.95 15.31
N GLU A 66 -9.94 -21.64 16.37
CA GLU A 66 -9.30 -21.49 17.68
C GLU A 66 -7.87 -22.01 17.72
N ASP A 67 -7.58 -23.12 17.04
CA ASP A 67 -6.24 -23.70 16.99
C ASP A 67 -5.27 -22.75 16.26
N GLU A 68 -5.72 -22.11 15.18
CA GLU A 68 -5.00 -21.09 14.44
C GLU A 68 -4.76 -19.83 15.27
N LEU A 69 -5.78 -19.36 16.02
CA LEU A 69 -5.65 -18.21 16.91
C LEU A 69 -4.65 -18.49 18.04
N ASP A 70 -4.74 -19.65 18.67
CA ASP A 70 -3.86 -20.05 19.76
C ASP A 70 -2.43 -20.24 19.27
N LEU A 71 -2.24 -20.80 18.07
CA LEU A 71 -0.94 -20.83 17.41
C LEU A 71 -0.37 -19.43 17.21
N LEU A 72 -1.15 -18.49 16.66
CA LEU A 72 -0.70 -17.11 16.47
C LEU A 72 -0.36 -16.40 17.78
N ARG A 73 -1.16 -16.61 18.83
CA ARG A 73 -0.93 -16.07 20.18
C ARG A 73 0.34 -16.65 20.79
N TRP A 74 0.57 -17.95 20.63
CA TRP A 74 1.78 -18.64 21.07
C TRP A 74 3.01 -18.11 20.33
N LEU A 75 2.98 -18.06 19.00
CA LEU A 75 4.07 -17.54 18.17
C LEU A 75 4.44 -16.09 18.55
N ARG A 76 3.44 -15.24 18.84
CA ARG A 76 3.68 -13.84 19.27
C ARG A 76 4.40 -13.70 20.61
N LYS A 77 4.31 -14.71 21.48
CA LYS A 77 4.93 -14.75 22.80
C LYS A 77 6.23 -15.57 22.82
N HIS A 78 6.52 -16.29 21.73
CA HIS A 78 7.65 -17.19 21.66
C HIS A 78 8.97 -16.42 21.72
N GLU A 79 9.81 -16.70 22.73
CA GLU A 79 11.01 -15.93 23.03
C GLU A 79 12.06 -15.94 21.91
N GLN A 80 12.07 -16.99 21.08
CA GLN A 80 12.99 -17.11 19.94
C GLN A 80 12.50 -16.36 18.69
N LEU A 81 11.26 -15.84 18.69
CA LEU A 81 10.70 -15.10 17.57
C LEU A 81 10.78 -13.60 17.82
N THR A 82 11.41 -12.90 16.89
CA THR A 82 11.50 -11.44 16.92
C THR A 82 10.39 -10.86 16.06
N ARG A 83 9.60 -9.93 16.63
CA ARG A 83 8.60 -9.18 15.87
C ARG A 83 9.30 -8.35 14.80
N ALA A 84 8.80 -8.39 13.56
CA ALA A 84 9.36 -7.65 12.45
C ALA A 84 9.54 -6.15 12.77
N GLY A 85 8.57 -5.53 13.44
CA GLY A 85 8.66 -4.11 13.84
C GLY A 85 9.77 -3.76 14.85
N HIS A 86 10.48 -4.74 15.43
CA HIS A 86 11.68 -4.48 16.23
C HIS A 86 12.96 -4.42 15.39
N VAL A 87 12.93 -4.95 14.16
CA VAL A 87 14.12 -5.10 13.30
C VAL A 87 13.94 -4.45 11.92
N ILE A 88 12.72 -4.06 11.56
CA ILE A 88 12.36 -3.43 10.29
C ILE A 88 11.45 -2.24 10.61
N ASP A 89 11.80 -1.08 10.07
CA ASP A 89 10.89 0.05 9.94
C ASP A 89 10.22 0.02 8.56
N VAL A 90 8.91 0.26 8.53
CA VAL A 90 8.10 0.12 7.31
C VAL A 90 7.35 1.41 7.08
N ASP A 91 7.70 2.08 5.98
CA ASP A 91 6.98 3.25 5.49
C ASP A 91 6.44 3.01 4.08
N VAL A 92 5.46 3.81 3.68
CA VAL A 92 4.97 3.85 2.31
C VAL A 92 6.08 4.43 1.42
N GLY A 93 6.25 3.82 0.24
CA GLY A 93 7.15 4.37 -0.77
C GLY A 93 6.75 5.79 -1.21
N ILE A 94 7.62 6.42 -2.00
CA ILE A 94 7.48 7.82 -2.42
C ILE A 94 6.14 8.06 -3.13
N VAL A 95 5.34 8.99 -2.60
CA VAL A 95 4.02 9.35 -3.16
C VAL A 95 4.13 10.64 -3.97
N THR A 96 4.43 10.48 -5.26
CA THR A 96 4.60 11.62 -6.20
C THR A 96 3.30 12.39 -6.44
N GLY A 97 2.14 11.72 -6.34
CA GLY A 97 0.83 12.28 -6.66
C GLY A 97 0.57 12.52 -8.15
N LEU A 98 1.58 12.33 -9.01
CA LEU A 98 1.48 12.49 -10.45
C LEU A 98 2.62 11.76 -11.18
N ASN A 99 2.49 10.44 -11.33
CA ASN A 99 3.57 9.63 -11.91
C ASN A 99 3.95 10.05 -13.34
N GLU A 100 2.99 10.51 -14.16
CA GLU A 100 3.29 10.95 -15.53
C GLU A 100 4.26 12.14 -15.64
N PHE A 101 4.40 12.92 -14.56
CA PHE A 101 5.35 14.05 -14.49
C PHE A 101 6.63 13.68 -13.72
N PHE A 102 6.50 12.94 -12.63
CA PHE A 102 7.62 12.68 -11.73
C PHE A 102 8.38 11.38 -12.03
N VAL A 103 7.81 10.45 -12.79
CA VAL A 103 8.35 9.12 -12.99
C VAL A 103 8.61 8.92 -14.47
N LEU A 104 9.90 8.91 -14.84
CA LEU A 104 10.38 9.10 -16.20
C LEU A 104 11.11 7.86 -16.74
N SER A 105 10.97 7.60 -18.03
CA SER A 105 11.86 6.69 -18.78
C SER A 105 13.16 7.40 -19.17
N GLU A 106 14.19 6.63 -19.55
CA GLU A 106 15.47 7.18 -20.05
C GLU A 106 15.25 8.15 -21.21
N GLN A 107 14.38 7.79 -22.16
CA GLN A 107 14.06 8.65 -23.29
C GLN A 107 13.50 10.02 -22.85
N GLN A 108 12.64 10.05 -21.84
CA GLN A 108 12.09 11.31 -21.31
C GLN A 108 13.19 12.12 -20.59
N VAL A 109 14.04 11.45 -19.81
CA VAL A 109 15.16 12.10 -19.11
C VAL A 109 16.10 12.79 -20.10
N GLU A 110 16.45 12.13 -21.20
CA GLU A 110 17.31 12.69 -22.23
C GLU A 110 16.61 13.78 -23.04
N GLN A 111 15.35 13.57 -23.44
CA GLN A 111 14.57 14.55 -24.21
C GLN A 111 14.47 15.90 -23.49
N TYR A 112 14.27 15.87 -22.17
CA TYR A 112 14.10 17.08 -21.36
C TYR A 112 15.39 17.51 -20.63
N ARG A 113 16.52 16.80 -20.85
CA ARG A 113 17.82 17.07 -20.22
C ARG A 113 17.76 17.09 -18.69
N LEU A 114 17.04 16.13 -18.11
CA LEU A 114 16.74 16.08 -16.67
C LEU A 114 17.71 15.21 -15.86
N ARG A 115 18.69 14.56 -16.50
CA ARG A 115 19.60 13.59 -15.87
C ARG A 115 20.24 14.07 -14.54
N PRO A 116 20.65 15.34 -14.38
CA PRO A 116 21.23 15.80 -13.11
C PRO A 116 20.24 15.92 -11.96
N PHE A 117 18.93 15.83 -12.24
CA PHE A 117 17.83 16.03 -11.29
C PHE A 117 17.00 14.75 -11.12
N THR A 118 17.56 13.59 -11.46
CA THR A 118 16.87 12.31 -11.32
C THR A 118 17.56 11.38 -10.34
N GLU A 119 16.73 10.59 -9.66
CA GLU A 119 17.14 9.50 -8.78
C GLU A 119 16.69 8.17 -9.39
N ARG A 120 17.40 7.08 -9.07
CA ARG A 120 16.99 5.73 -9.47
C ARG A 120 15.67 5.37 -8.79
N LEU A 121 14.74 4.78 -9.55
CA LEU A 121 13.42 4.39 -9.06
C LEU A 121 13.06 2.98 -9.50
N VAL A 122 12.43 2.24 -8.59
CA VAL A 122 11.58 1.09 -8.91
C VAL A 122 10.16 1.45 -8.49
N GLY A 123 9.28 1.61 -9.48
CA GLY A 123 7.92 2.11 -9.30
C GLY A 123 6.83 1.04 -9.34
N ARG A 124 7.09 -0.13 -9.93
CA ARG A 124 6.09 -1.21 -10.12
C ARG A 124 6.69 -2.58 -9.90
N SER A 125 5.88 -3.53 -9.43
CA SER A 125 6.28 -4.93 -9.24
C SER A 125 6.82 -5.59 -10.52
N ALA A 126 6.29 -5.23 -11.69
CA ALA A 126 6.76 -5.76 -12.98
C ALA A 126 8.23 -5.40 -13.31
N GLN A 127 8.83 -4.47 -12.57
CA GLN A 127 10.26 -4.11 -12.69
C GLN A 127 11.16 -4.97 -11.79
N LEU A 128 10.57 -5.80 -10.93
CA LEU A 128 11.28 -6.73 -10.06
C LEU A 128 11.24 -8.12 -10.69
N SER A 129 12.43 -8.68 -10.95
CA SER A 129 12.61 -10.01 -11.54
C SER A 129 12.71 -11.13 -10.49
N GLY A 130 12.92 -10.78 -9.23
CA GLY A 130 13.07 -11.74 -8.13
C GLY A 130 13.31 -11.06 -6.77
N ALA A 131 13.76 -11.85 -5.79
CA ALA A 131 13.96 -11.40 -4.41
C ALA A 131 15.16 -10.46 -4.21
N ILE A 132 16.10 -10.43 -5.16
CA ILE A 132 17.28 -9.57 -5.12
C ILE A 132 17.19 -8.60 -6.31
N LEU A 133 17.28 -7.30 -6.03
CA LEU A 133 17.37 -6.27 -7.05
C LEU A 133 18.85 -5.89 -7.24
N THR A 134 19.40 -6.18 -8.40
CA THR A 134 20.77 -5.77 -8.76
C THR A 134 20.79 -4.52 -9.62
N GLU A 135 21.96 -3.90 -9.75
CA GLU A 135 22.15 -2.80 -10.70
C GLU A 135 21.86 -3.23 -12.15
N GLN A 136 22.23 -4.46 -12.51
CA GLN A 136 21.94 -4.99 -13.84
C GLN A 136 20.44 -5.15 -14.08
N ASP A 137 19.66 -5.58 -13.08
CA ASP A 137 18.20 -5.63 -13.20
C ASP A 137 17.61 -4.24 -13.44
N TRP A 138 18.09 -3.25 -12.70
CA TRP A 138 17.66 -1.86 -12.90
C TRP A 138 18.06 -1.33 -14.28
N MET A 139 19.28 -1.60 -14.75
CA MET A 139 19.72 -1.23 -16.10
C MET A 139 18.87 -1.91 -17.18
N ASN A 140 18.54 -3.18 -17.03
CA ASN A 140 17.66 -3.88 -17.96
C ASN A 140 16.26 -3.22 -18.02
N ASN A 141 15.76 -2.68 -16.91
CA ASN A 141 14.52 -1.90 -16.90
C ASN A 141 14.65 -0.58 -17.66
N VAL A 142 15.80 0.11 -17.50
CA VAL A 142 16.14 1.35 -18.22
C VAL A 142 16.19 1.10 -19.72
N GLU A 143 16.88 0.04 -20.17
CA GLU A 143 16.98 -0.34 -21.59
C GLU A 143 15.60 -0.64 -22.20
N LYS A 144 14.70 -1.26 -21.44
CA LYS A 144 13.31 -1.52 -21.84
C LYS A 144 12.41 -0.28 -21.82
N GLN A 145 12.96 0.90 -21.52
CA GLN A 145 12.21 2.16 -21.38
C GLN A 145 11.12 2.11 -20.32
N PHE A 146 11.28 1.26 -19.30
CA PHE A 146 10.41 1.35 -18.13
C PHE A 146 10.68 2.66 -17.38
N PRO A 147 9.65 3.28 -16.78
CA PRO A 147 9.86 4.46 -15.94
C PRO A 147 10.69 4.11 -14.71
N ALA A 148 11.98 4.42 -14.77
CA ALA A 148 13.01 3.96 -13.84
C ALA A 148 13.73 5.14 -13.14
N PHE A 149 13.29 6.36 -13.40
CA PHE A 149 13.84 7.59 -12.85
C PHE A 149 12.75 8.37 -12.12
N LEU A 150 13.06 8.82 -10.90
CA LEU A 150 12.27 9.80 -10.17
C LEU A 150 12.86 11.18 -10.42
N LEU A 151 12.06 12.12 -10.90
CA LEU A 151 12.42 13.54 -10.93
C LEU A 151 12.43 14.09 -9.51
N HIS A 152 13.61 14.49 -9.03
CA HIS A 152 13.85 15.00 -7.68
C HIS A 152 14.42 16.41 -7.78
N LEU A 153 13.54 17.41 -7.62
CA LEU A 153 13.89 18.82 -7.77
C LEU A 153 14.23 19.45 -6.42
N PRO A 154 15.19 20.40 -6.38
CA PRO A 154 15.45 21.17 -5.17
C PRO A 154 14.23 22.01 -4.79
N ASP A 155 13.97 22.14 -3.48
CA ASP A 155 12.90 22.97 -2.95
C ASP A 155 13.33 24.45 -2.90
N VAL A 156 13.41 25.05 -4.09
CA VAL A 156 13.78 26.45 -4.29
C VAL A 156 12.76 27.14 -5.20
N PRO A 157 12.62 28.48 -5.12
CA PRO A 157 11.72 29.21 -6.00
C PRO A 157 11.97 28.94 -7.48
N PHE A 158 10.91 28.94 -8.28
CA PHE A 158 10.95 28.64 -9.72
C PHE A 158 12.03 29.44 -10.48
N SER A 159 12.19 30.72 -10.13
CA SER A 159 13.17 31.62 -10.76
C SER A 159 14.64 31.25 -10.49
N GLN A 160 14.91 30.42 -9.49
CA GLN A 160 16.25 29.94 -9.14
C GLN A 160 16.57 28.58 -9.78
N LEU A 161 15.60 27.94 -10.42
CA LEU A 161 15.80 26.68 -11.11
C LEU A 161 16.55 26.91 -12.44
N PRO A 162 17.36 25.93 -12.91
CA PRO A 162 17.90 25.92 -14.26
C PRO A 162 16.82 26.03 -15.34
N CYS A 163 17.19 26.59 -16.51
CA CYS A 163 16.28 26.84 -17.62
C CYS A 163 15.54 25.59 -18.12
N GLU A 164 16.22 24.43 -18.07
CA GLU A 164 15.67 23.13 -18.48
C GLU A 164 14.51 22.73 -17.57
N LEU A 165 14.68 22.90 -16.25
CA LEU A 165 13.64 22.62 -15.26
C LEU A 165 12.47 23.60 -15.39
N GLN A 166 12.75 24.89 -15.55
CA GLN A 166 11.72 25.89 -15.76
C GLN A 166 10.86 25.56 -16.98
N SER A 167 11.50 25.17 -18.09
CA SER A 167 10.81 24.77 -19.32
C SER A 167 9.94 23.52 -19.12
N TYR A 168 10.47 22.52 -18.39
CA TYR A 168 9.74 21.28 -18.11
C TYR A 168 8.51 21.53 -17.21
N ILE A 169 8.69 22.31 -16.15
CA ILE A 169 7.62 22.71 -15.22
C ILE A 169 6.55 23.51 -15.96
N ALA A 170 6.93 24.52 -16.74
CA ALA A 170 5.99 25.33 -17.53
C ALA A 170 5.18 24.48 -18.52
N ASN A 171 5.79 23.45 -19.11
CA ASN A 171 5.07 22.49 -19.95
C ASN A 171 4.03 21.69 -19.16
N GLY A 172 4.37 21.26 -17.94
CA GLY A 172 3.41 20.60 -17.03
C GLY A 172 2.28 21.53 -16.60
N GLU A 173 2.58 22.81 -16.36
CA GLU A 173 1.58 23.82 -16.02
C GLU A 173 0.60 24.07 -17.17
N ALA A 174 1.12 24.21 -18.40
CA ALA A 174 0.31 24.35 -19.61
C ALA A 174 -0.63 23.15 -19.85
N LYS A 175 -0.26 21.97 -19.36
CA LYS A 175 -1.09 20.74 -19.39
C LYS A 175 -2.04 20.60 -18.20
N GLY A 176 -2.03 21.54 -17.25
CA GLY A 176 -2.88 21.51 -16.06
C GLY A 176 -2.45 20.52 -14.98
N LEU A 177 -1.24 19.95 -15.07
CA LEU A 177 -0.73 18.90 -14.16
C LEU A 177 -0.62 19.36 -12.70
N HIS A 178 -0.33 20.65 -12.50
CA HIS A 178 -0.25 21.31 -11.20
C HIS A 178 -1.58 21.34 -10.43
N THR A 179 -2.72 21.16 -11.10
CA THR A 179 -4.06 21.29 -10.50
C THR A 179 -4.49 20.06 -9.69
N GLY A 180 -3.81 18.91 -9.87
CA GLY A 180 -4.09 17.69 -9.12
C GLY A 180 -3.97 17.89 -7.61
N TYR A 181 -4.81 17.21 -6.82
CA TYR A 181 -4.94 17.47 -5.38
C TYR A 181 -3.60 17.52 -4.63
N LYS A 182 -2.73 16.51 -4.81
CA LYS A 182 -1.42 16.46 -4.13
C LYS A 182 -0.44 17.54 -4.62
N CYS A 183 -0.47 17.87 -5.91
CA CYS A 183 0.37 18.94 -6.47
C CYS A 183 -0.08 20.31 -5.94
N ARG A 184 -1.39 20.56 -5.92
CA ARG A 184 -2.00 21.83 -5.51
C ARG A 184 -1.76 22.21 -4.06
N ILE A 185 -1.63 21.24 -3.16
CA ILE A 185 -1.45 21.50 -1.71
C ILE A 185 0.02 21.70 -1.30
N ARG A 186 0.98 21.62 -2.24
CA ARG A 186 2.41 21.83 -1.97
C ARG A 186 2.78 23.30 -2.15
N ASN A 187 3.80 23.75 -1.41
CA ASN A 187 4.40 25.08 -1.62
C ASN A 187 4.93 25.25 -3.05
N HIS A 188 5.65 24.24 -3.53
CA HIS A 188 6.11 24.11 -4.90
C HIS A 188 5.53 22.81 -5.46
N TRP A 189 4.58 22.91 -6.38
CA TRP A 189 3.80 21.75 -6.85
C TRP A 189 4.68 20.65 -7.48
N TYR A 190 5.79 21.08 -8.09
CA TYR A 190 6.82 20.28 -8.75
C TYR A 190 7.88 19.68 -7.79
N VAL A 191 7.74 19.85 -6.48
CA VAL A 191 8.63 19.22 -5.49
C VAL A 191 7.93 18.02 -4.87
N VAL A 192 8.55 16.84 -4.95
CA VAL A 192 8.04 15.63 -4.28
C VAL A 192 8.51 15.64 -2.83
N PRO A 193 7.61 15.61 -1.83
CA PRO A 193 8.01 15.57 -0.43
C PRO A 193 8.57 14.20 -0.05
N SER A 194 9.45 14.18 0.96
CA SER A 194 9.94 12.96 1.62
C SER A 194 10.51 11.93 0.64
N VAL A 195 11.45 12.34 -0.22
CA VAL A 195 12.23 11.39 -1.03
C VAL A 195 13.25 10.70 -0.12
N TRP A 196 13.23 9.36 -0.12
CA TRP A 196 14.13 8.53 0.68
C TRP A 196 14.44 7.22 -0.06
N THR A 197 15.53 6.56 0.32
CA THR A 197 15.96 5.29 -0.27
C THR A 197 15.87 4.17 0.76
N PRO A 198 15.01 3.15 0.54
CA PRO A 198 14.93 1.99 1.43
C PRO A 198 16.10 1.02 1.22
N GLN A 199 16.33 0.17 2.23
CA GLN A 199 17.22 -0.98 2.12
C GLN A 199 16.55 -2.18 1.43
N ALA A 200 15.21 -2.27 1.49
CA ALA A 200 14.42 -3.35 0.91
C ALA A 200 13.02 -2.86 0.52
N PHE A 201 12.38 -3.56 -0.42
CA PHE A 201 11.02 -3.27 -0.87
C PHE A 201 10.07 -4.40 -0.46
N MET A 202 8.81 -4.04 -0.17
CA MET A 202 7.72 -5.00 0.01
C MET A 202 6.55 -4.59 -0.86
N LEU A 203 5.92 -5.58 -1.50
CA LEU A 203 4.70 -5.35 -2.27
C LEU A 203 3.50 -5.39 -1.33
N ARG A 204 2.71 -4.30 -1.32
CA ARG A 204 1.54 -4.15 -0.45
C ARG A 204 0.31 -4.92 -0.92
N GLN A 205 0.27 -5.32 -2.18
CA GLN A 205 -0.85 -6.04 -2.80
C GLN A 205 -0.32 -7.23 -3.60
N ILE A 206 -0.16 -8.36 -2.91
CA ILE A 206 0.20 -9.64 -3.49
C ILE A 206 -1.03 -10.53 -3.37
N HIS A 207 -1.56 -11.03 -4.48
CA HIS A 207 -2.76 -11.88 -4.46
C HIS A 207 -2.45 -13.31 -3.98
N GLN A 208 -1.28 -13.86 -4.33
CA GLN A 208 -0.91 -15.24 -4.00
C GLN A 208 0.45 -15.33 -3.30
N PHE A 209 1.54 -14.96 -3.97
CA PHE A 209 2.90 -14.88 -3.41
C PHE A 209 3.77 -14.00 -4.32
N PRO A 210 4.88 -13.42 -3.81
CA PRO A 210 5.87 -12.74 -4.65
C PRO A 210 6.57 -13.72 -5.62
#